data_AF-A0A929DC08-F1
#
_entry.id   AF-A0A929DC08-F1
#
_cell.length_a   1.000
_cell.length_b   1.000
_cell.length_c   1.000
_cell.angle_alpha   90.00
_cell.angle_beta   90.00
_cell.angle_gamma   90.00
#
_symmetry.space_group_name_H-M   'P 1'
#
loop_
_entity.id
_entity.type
_entity.pdbx_description
1 polymer ?
#
loop_
_entity_poly.entity_id
_entity_poly.type
_entity_poly.pdbx_seq_one_letter_code
_entity_poly.pdbx_strand_id
1 'polypeptide(L)'
;SGAAYADTVYPKTPDGKSLPSKIGHFFGAWRVDGFRPVDEFKAAMDDLQRRLKNAPKVENETRIYVHGEKEYEEAERRSREGIPLNPKVAADLRAIGEELGVEYDLK
;
A
#
# COMPACT_ATOMS: atom_id res chain seq x y z
N SER A 1 15.64 -16.33 -1.31
CA SER A 1 15.88 -15.73 0.02
C SER A 1 16.05 -16.76 1.13
N GLY A 2 15.60 -18.01 0.96
CA GLY A 2 15.57 -18.99 2.07
C GLY A 2 14.35 -18.83 2.99
N ALA A 3 13.42 -17.93 2.63
CA ALA A 3 12.14 -17.80 3.32
C ALA A 3 11.19 -18.95 2.96
N ALA A 4 10.14 -19.08 3.78
CA ALA A 4 9.04 -20.01 3.51
C ALA A 4 8.24 -19.58 2.27
N TYR A 5 7.49 -20.52 1.70
CA TYR A 5 6.67 -20.32 0.51
C TYR A 5 5.26 -20.92 0.68
N ALA A 6 4.28 -20.33 0.03
CA ALA A 6 2.88 -20.78 0.05
C ALA A 6 2.33 -21.00 1.48
N ASP A 7 1.81 -22.17 1.77
CA ASP A 7 1.19 -22.57 3.05
C ASP A 7 2.18 -22.64 4.21
N THR A 8 3.49 -22.66 3.93
CA THR A 8 4.54 -22.72 4.97
C THR A 8 4.87 -21.36 5.60
N VAL A 9 4.28 -20.26 5.09
CA VAL A 9 4.56 -18.88 5.55
C VAL A 9 4.06 -18.60 6.97
N TYR A 10 2.96 -19.23 7.38
CA TYR A 10 2.37 -19.07 8.71
C TYR A 10 2.39 -20.40 9.47
N PRO A 11 3.59 -20.86 9.90
CA PRO A 11 3.71 -22.14 10.57
C PRO A 11 2.95 -22.15 11.89
N LYS A 12 2.49 -23.34 12.28
CA LYS A 12 1.88 -23.62 13.57
C LYS A 12 2.60 -24.78 14.26
N THR A 13 2.53 -24.83 15.58
CA THR A 13 2.94 -26.01 16.35
C THR A 13 1.95 -27.17 16.11
N PRO A 14 2.30 -28.42 16.49
CA PRO A 14 1.38 -29.56 16.37
C PRO A 14 0.04 -29.36 17.12
N ASP A 15 0.06 -28.61 18.22
CA ASP A 15 -1.11 -28.20 19.01
C ASP A 15 -1.87 -26.99 18.41
N GLY A 16 -1.44 -26.49 17.25
CA GLY A 16 -2.14 -25.46 16.48
C GLY A 16 -1.79 -24.01 16.85
N LYS A 17 -0.81 -23.79 17.74
CA LYS A 17 -0.37 -22.45 18.13
C LYS A 17 0.41 -21.79 17.00
N SER A 18 0.02 -20.56 16.63
CA SER A 18 0.73 -19.77 15.61
C SER A 18 2.17 -19.50 16.03
N LEU A 19 3.10 -19.70 15.09
CA LEU A 19 4.50 -19.33 15.21
C LEU A 19 4.78 -18.04 14.41
N PRO A 20 5.92 -17.36 14.67
CA PRO A 20 6.33 -16.21 13.87
C PRO A 20 6.31 -16.53 12.36
N SER A 21 5.82 -15.59 11.57
CA SER A 21 5.76 -15.77 10.12
C SER A 21 7.17 -15.94 9.55
N LYS A 22 7.30 -16.82 8.56
CA LYS A 22 8.55 -17.08 7.85
C LYS A 22 8.57 -16.34 6.51
N ILE A 23 7.96 -15.16 6.47
CA ILE A 23 7.80 -14.38 5.25
C ILE A 23 9.14 -13.85 4.75
N GLY A 24 9.31 -13.85 3.44
CA GLY A 24 10.49 -13.28 2.78
C GLY A 24 10.10 -12.01 2.02
N HIS A 25 10.99 -11.03 2.02
CA HIS A 25 10.88 -9.82 1.21
C HIS A 25 12.07 -9.73 0.25
N PHE A 26 11.83 -9.10 -0.90
CA PHE A 26 12.85 -8.75 -1.88
C PHE A 26 12.67 -7.29 -2.25
N PHE A 27 13.78 -6.55 -2.32
CA PHE A 27 13.80 -5.16 -2.71
C PHE A 27 14.80 -4.99 -3.85
N GLY A 28 14.37 -4.31 -4.91
CA GLY A 28 15.20 -3.95 -6.05
C GLY A 28 15.14 -2.45 -6.30
N ALA A 29 16.29 -1.85 -6.59
CA ALA A 29 16.40 -0.45 -6.95
C ALA A 29 17.29 -0.33 -8.19
N TRP A 30 16.79 0.35 -9.21
CA TRP A 30 17.53 0.63 -10.42
C TRP A 30 17.86 2.11 -10.50
N ARG A 31 19.13 2.42 -10.79
CA ARG A 31 19.58 3.77 -11.05
C ARG A 31 19.24 4.17 -12.49
N VAL A 32 18.23 5.02 -12.65
CA VAL A 32 17.73 5.45 -13.97
C VAL A 32 18.80 6.14 -14.80
N ASP A 33 19.61 7.00 -14.17
CA ASP A 33 20.73 7.73 -14.78
C ASP A 33 21.85 6.81 -15.31
N GLY A 34 21.89 5.55 -14.87
CA GLY A 34 22.76 4.51 -15.43
C GLY A 34 22.31 3.99 -16.80
N PHE A 35 21.09 4.31 -17.24
CA PHE A 35 20.53 3.87 -18.52
C PHE A 35 20.24 5.03 -19.48
N ARG A 36 19.77 6.17 -18.96
CA ARG A 36 19.47 7.36 -19.75
C ARG A 36 19.36 8.63 -18.89
N PRO A 37 19.41 9.84 -19.47
CA PRO A 37 19.16 11.07 -18.72
C PRO A 37 17.81 11.04 -17.99
N VAL A 38 17.80 11.44 -16.72
CA VAL A 38 16.63 11.33 -15.83
C VAL A 38 15.45 12.15 -16.35
N ASP A 39 15.71 13.35 -16.87
CA ASP A 39 14.65 14.24 -17.35
C ASP A 39 13.94 13.66 -18.58
N GLU A 40 14.69 13.03 -19.48
CA GLU A 40 14.07 12.34 -20.62
C GLU A 40 13.29 11.08 -20.21
N PHE A 41 13.77 10.35 -19.20
CA PHE A 41 13.03 9.22 -18.63
C PHE A 41 11.69 9.68 -18.07
N LYS A 42 11.69 10.76 -17.28
CA LYS A 42 10.47 11.34 -16.71
C LYS A 42 9.53 11.82 -17.80
N ALA A 43 10.03 12.53 -18.81
CA ALA A 43 9.21 12.97 -19.95
C ALA A 43 8.57 11.80 -20.71
N ALA A 44 9.30 10.70 -20.90
CA ALA A 44 8.75 9.48 -21.50
C ALA A 44 7.68 8.81 -20.62
N MET A 45 7.88 8.80 -19.30
CA MET A 45 6.87 8.32 -18.36
C MET A 45 5.60 9.17 -18.36
N ASP A 46 5.73 10.49 -18.47
CA ASP A 46 4.60 11.42 -18.56
C ASP A 46 3.82 11.20 -19.87
N ASP A 47 4.51 10.99 -20.99
CA ASP A 47 3.88 10.63 -22.26
C ASP A 47 3.11 9.30 -22.15
N LEU A 48 3.72 8.27 -21.56
CA LEU A 48 3.07 6.98 -21.35
C LEU A 48 1.79 7.12 -20.50
N GLN A 49 1.87 7.82 -19.36
CA GLN A 49 0.72 8.05 -18.49
C GLN A 49 -0.41 8.78 -19.23
N ARG A 50 -0.07 9.80 -20.03
CA ARG A 50 -1.04 10.56 -20.83
C ARG A 50 -1.73 9.67 -21.87
N ARG A 51 -0.96 8.82 -22.56
CA ARG A 51 -1.51 7.86 -23.54
C ARG A 51 -2.47 6.87 -22.90
N LEU A 52 -2.12 6.32 -21.74
CA LEU A 52 -2.99 5.40 -20.99
C LEU A 52 -4.31 6.07 -20.60
N LYS A 53 -4.25 7.27 -20.02
CA LYS A 53 -5.44 8.04 -19.62
C LYS A 53 -6.34 8.40 -20.80
N ASN A 54 -5.74 8.61 -21.98
CA ASN A 54 -6.45 8.99 -23.20
C ASN A 54 -6.90 7.81 -24.07
N ALA A 55 -6.55 6.56 -23.71
CA ALA A 55 -7.01 5.38 -24.43
C ALA A 55 -8.55 5.28 -24.44
N PRO A 56 -9.14 4.57 -25.43
CA PRO A 56 -10.57 4.30 -25.45
C PRO A 56 -11.03 3.65 -24.15
N LYS A 57 -12.12 4.18 -23.58
CA LYS A 57 -12.73 3.64 -22.37
C LYS A 57 -13.74 2.57 -22.75
N VAL A 58 -13.92 1.58 -21.89
CA VAL A 58 -15.04 0.64 -22.01
C VAL A 58 -16.36 1.37 -21.74
N GLU A 59 -17.46 0.84 -22.25
CA GLU A 59 -18.79 1.40 -22.04
C GLU A 59 -19.07 1.64 -20.55
N ASN A 60 -19.69 2.78 -20.23
CA ASN A 60 -20.01 3.24 -18.88
C ASN A 60 -18.83 3.62 -17.97
N GLU A 61 -17.58 3.58 -18.46
CA GLU A 61 -16.42 4.06 -17.71
C GLU A 61 -15.97 5.45 -18.18
N THR A 62 -15.73 6.34 -17.22
CA THR A 62 -15.42 7.76 -17.50
C THR A 62 -13.92 8.07 -17.44
N ARG A 63 -13.14 7.26 -16.74
CA ARG A 63 -11.73 7.55 -16.43
C ARG A 63 -10.88 6.28 -16.35
N ILE A 64 -9.68 6.34 -16.93
CA ILE A 64 -8.63 5.34 -16.73
C ILE A 64 -7.66 5.89 -15.70
N TYR A 65 -7.36 5.10 -14.67
CA TYR A 65 -6.38 5.43 -13.64
C TYR A 65 -5.04 4.79 -13.98
N VAL A 66 -3.95 5.48 -13.66
CA VAL A 66 -2.62 4.85 -13.63
C VAL A 66 -2.33 4.29 -12.25
N HIS A 67 -1.46 3.29 -12.17
CA HIS A 67 -1.08 2.67 -10.90
C HIS A 67 -0.61 3.72 -9.90
N GLY A 68 -1.19 3.72 -8.69
CA GLY A 68 -0.90 4.68 -7.62
C GLY A 68 -1.74 5.96 -7.65
N GLU A 69 -2.49 6.26 -8.72
CA GLU A 69 -3.26 7.51 -8.81
C GLU A 69 -4.42 7.56 -7.81
N LYS A 70 -5.13 6.44 -7.62
CA LYS A 70 -6.23 6.36 -6.63
C LYS A 70 -5.71 6.53 -5.21
N GLU A 71 -4.58 5.89 -4.90
CA GLU A 71 -3.93 5.97 -3.60
C GLU A 71 -3.37 7.38 -3.34
N TYR A 72 -2.82 8.04 -4.35
CA TYR A 72 -2.37 9.42 -4.27
C TYR A 72 -3.54 10.37 -3.94
N GLU A 73 -4.64 10.29 -4.69
CA GLU A 73 -5.85 11.10 -4.44
C GLU A 73 -6.44 10.83 -3.06
N GLU A 74 -6.49 9.56 -2.65
CA GLU A 74 -6.98 9.17 -1.32
C GLU A 74 -6.06 9.71 -0.21
N ALA A 75 -4.74 9.61 -0.37
CA ALA A 75 -3.79 10.14 0.60
C ALA A 75 -3.91 11.66 0.74
N GLU A 76 -4.04 12.41 -0.36
CA GLU A 76 -4.28 13.85 -0.34
C GLU A 76 -5.60 14.21 0.35
N ARG A 77 -6.65 13.41 0.14
CA ARG A 77 -7.93 13.59 0.83
C ARG A 77 -7.79 13.32 2.32
N ARG A 78 -7.23 12.19 2.71
CA ARG A 78 -7.08 11.77 4.12
C ARG A 78 -6.13 12.66 4.91
N SER A 79 -5.13 13.24 4.26
CA SER A 79 -4.27 14.24 4.90
C SER A 79 -5.01 15.52 5.28
N ARG A 80 -6.13 15.83 4.62
CA ARG A 80 -6.94 17.05 4.87
C ARG A 80 -8.17 16.77 5.71
N GLU A 81 -8.84 15.66 5.46
CA GLU A 81 -10.13 15.31 6.07
C GLU A 81 -10.00 14.36 7.27
N GLY A 82 -8.81 13.79 7.49
CA GLY A 82 -8.59 12.74 8.49
C GLY A 82 -8.89 11.33 7.95
N ILE A 83 -8.51 10.32 8.75
CA ILE A 83 -8.68 8.90 8.42
C ILE A 83 -9.93 8.37 9.14
N PRO A 84 -10.98 7.95 8.42
CA PRO A 84 -12.16 7.38 9.03
C PRO A 84 -11.82 5.99 9.58
N LEU A 85 -11.99 5.82 10.87
CA LEU A 85 -11.81 4.53 11.51
C LEU A 85 -13.14 3.79 11.58
N ASN A 86 -13.10 2.49 11.31
CA ASN A 86 -14.23 1.62 11.62
C ASN A 86 -14.48 1.67 13.15
N PRO A 87 -15.74 1.75 13.62
CA PRO A 87 -16.04 1.79 15.06
C PRO A 87 -15.39 0.67 15.87
N LYS A 88 -15.26 -0.53 15.30
CA LYS A 88 -14.57 -1.65 15.94
C LYS A 88 -13.09 -1.38 16.13
N VAL A 89 -12.42 -0.84 15.11
CA VAL A 89 -10.99 -0.49 15.18
C VAL A 89 -10.76 0.61 16.23
N ALA A 90 -11.64 1.62 16.29
CA ALA A 90 -11.56 2.66 17.32
C ALA A 90 -11.74 2.10 18.73
N ALA A 91 -12.65 1.14 18.92
CA ALA A 91 -12.82 0.45 20.20
C ALA A 91 -11.59 -0.38 20.59
N ASP A 92 -11.02 -1.14 19.64
CA ASP A 92 -9.82 -1.94 19.86
C ASP A 92 -8.62 -1.05 20.24
N LEU A 93 -8.43 0.09 19.55
CA LEU A 93 -7.38 1.06 19.87
C LEU A 93 -7.56 1.68 21.26
N ARG A 94 -8.79 2.00 21.66
CA ARG A 94 -9.09 2.53 23.00
C ARG A 94 -8.76 1.51 24.08
N ALA A 95 -9.16 0.26 23.89
CA ALA A 95 -8.89 -0.82 24.84
C ALA A 95 -7.38 -1.05 25.03
N ILE A 96 -6.61 -1.03 23.94
CA ILE A 96 -5.14 -1.14 23.99
C ILE A 96 -4.54 0.07 24.73
N GLY A 97 -5.05 1.28 24.48
CA GLY A 97 -4.63 2.48 25.20
C GLY A 97 -4.87 2.36 26.71
N GLU A 98 -6.04 1.89 27.12
CA GLU A 98 -6.38 1.65 28.53
C GLU A 98 -5.47 0.60 29.18
N GLU A 99 -5.19 -0.52 28.50
CA GLU A 99 -4.30 -1.58 28.99
C GLU A 99 -2.87 -1.08 29.20
N LEU A 100 -2.39 -0.25 28.28
CA LEU A 100 -1.01 0.25 28.29
C LEU A 100 -0.84 1.59 29.02
N GLY A 101 -1.93 2.18 29.53
CA GLY A 101 -1.92 3.50 30.17
C GLY A 101 -1.58 4.65 29.21
N VAL A 102 -1.90 4.51 27.92
CA VAL A 102 -1.73 5.53 26.89
C VAL A 102 -3.06 6.22 26.62
N GLU A 103 -3.08 7.55 26.71
CA GLU A 103 -4.29 8.34 26.45
C GLU A 103 -4.80 8.15 25.02
N TYR A 104 -6.10 7.91 24.88
CA TYR A 104 -6.79 7.89 23.59
C TYR A 104 -7.39 9.26 23.31
N ASP A 105 -6.69 10.08 22.51
CA ASP A 105 -7.04 11.47 22.18
C ASP A 105 -7.64 11.65 20.77
N LEU A 106 -7.89 10.54 20.06
CA LEU A 106 -8.47 10.56 18.72
C LEU A 106 -9.96 10.94 18.79
N LYS A 107 -10.33 11.97 18.03
CA LYS A 107 -11.70 12.51 17.90
C LYS A 107 -12.49 11.80 16.82
#